data_AF-A0A3A8JCM4-F1
#
_entry.id   AF-A0A3A8JCM4-F1
#
_cell.length_a   1.000
_cell.length_b   1.000
_cell.length_c   1.000
_cell.angle_alpha   90.00
_cell.angle_beta   90.00
_cell.angle_gamma   90.00
#
_symmetry.space_group_name_H-M   'P 1'
#
loop_
_entity.id
_entity.type
_entity.pdbx_description
1 polymer ?
#
loop_
_entity_poly.entity_id
_entity_poly.type
_entity_poly.pdbx_seq_one_letter_code
_entity_poly.pdbx_strand_id
1 'polypeptide(L)'
;MEGLRRIYECLHYLLDHRGGRLGHATSLGVEPGTWAESVGAVMMPAEERLWDLVFEWRLYGGYRLPPGLSVDTPPGRPLQVENLIRELSEGIFGECIAPHVLAEAHHVLHNLWCPPLAQEGVGVGLDAFSRASRRLDWIRVRDSRRVQELIEAYREDERVFRRGQQLVDIPLDAAEVAALRSAQDGLRRYVGARGTVVEVNPSSNLLIGNLLDLRNHPILRLFPPRAEAGAPPPVPIAVGADDPITFSTFLLREYSLLHEAARSAGYSEREVHEWLSTVRQTSMDARFTTPWHPSAERMTEDLLDALGAFTRRPLGHLGSRPSR
;
A
#
# COMPACT_ATOMS: atom_id res chain seq x y z
N MET A 1 -4.87 5.52 -10.37
CA MET A 1 -5.23 5.97 -9.00
C MET A 1 -5.45 4.76 -8.10
N GLU A 2 -6.05 3.69 -8.61
CA GLU A 2 -6.32 2.41 -7.94
C GLU A 2 -5.21 1.94 -7.00
N GLY A 3 -3.98 1.78 -7.48
CA GLY A 3 -2.87 1.31 -6.63
C GLY A 3 -2.59 2.19 -5.41
N LEU A 4 -2.89 3.49 -5.45
CA LEU A 4 -2.79 4.40 -4.30
C LEU A 4 -4.02 4.27 -3.38
N ARG A 5 -5.21 4.14 -3.95
CA ARG A 5 -6.46 3.89 -3.20
C ARG A 5 -6.37 2.59 -2.39
N ARG A 6 -5.91 1.48 -2.99
CA ARG A 6 -5.78 0.20 -2.29
C ARG A 6 -4.80 0.27 -1.12
N ILE A 7 -3.70 1.02 -1.26
CA ILE A 7 -2.77 1.27 -0.15
C ILE A 7 -3.45 2.06 0.97
N TYR A 8 -4.19 3.11 0.62
CA TYR A 8 -4.97 3.88 1.58
C TYR A 8 -5.98 3.00 2.32
N GLU A 9 -6.74 2.17 1.60
CA GLU A 9 -7.74 1.26 2.19
C GLU A 9 -7.09 0.29 3.20
N CYS A 10 -5.96 -0.32 2.84
CA CYS A 10 -5.20 -1.18 3.75
C CYS A 10 -4.74 -0.43 5.00
N LEU A 11 -4.20 0.78 4.84
CA LEU A 11 -3.71 1.57 5.97
C LEU A 11 -4.82 2.08 6.88
N HIS A 12 -5.96 2.45 6.29
CA HIS A 12 -7.04 3.10 7.00
C HIS A 12 -8.00 2.11 7.66
N TYR A 13 -8.25 0.97 7.02
CA TYR A 13 -9.27 0.00 7.48
C TYR A 13 -8.68 -1.28 8.06
N LEU A 14 -7.47 -1.70 7.65
CA LEU A 14 -6.91 -3.00 8.07
C LEU A 14 -5.78 -2.86 9.10
N LEU A 15 -4.90 -1.87 8.94
CA LEU A 15 -3.73 -1.71 9.80
C LEU A 15 -4.01 -0.80 11.00
N ASP A 16 -3.91 -1.35 12.22
CA ASP A 16 -3.93 -0.57 13.46
C ASP A 16 -2.76 0.42 13.51
N HIS A 17 -2.89 1.49 14.29
CA HIS A 17 -1.95 2.61 14.40
C HIS A 17 -0.54 2.25 14.87
N ARG A 18 -0.26 0.99 15.23
CA ARG A 18 1.02 0.54 15.84
C ARG A 18 2.12 0.16 14.84
N GLY A 19 2.10 0.75 13.64
CA GLY A 19 3.02 0.37 12.56
C GLY A 19 2.64 -0.97 11.93
N GLY A 20 3.45 -1.42 10.96
CA GLY A 20 3.19 -2.66 10.21
C GLY A 20 3.99 -2.72 8.92
N ARG A 21 3.73 -3.76 8.12
CA ARG A 21 4.30 -3.89 6.77
C ARG A 21 3.21 -3.82 5.70
N LEU A 22 3.51 -3.14 4.60
CA LEU A 22 2.70 -3.15 3.38
C LEU A 22 3.43 -3.96 2.31
N GLY A 23 2.74 -4.92 1.67
CA GLY A 23 3.32 -5.68 0.56
C GLY A 23 3.46 -4.83 -0.70
N HIS A 24 4.64 -4.90 -1.33
CA HIS A 24 5.06 -4.32 -2.61
C HIS A 24 4.93 -2.80 -2.75
N ALA A 25 3.73 -2.26 -2.57
CA ALA A 25 3.33 -0.84 -2.59
C ALA A 25 4.07 0.01 -3.64
N THR A 26 4.32 -0.58 -4.82
CA THR A 26 5.18 0.00 -5.87
C THR A 26 4.63 1.33 -6.39
N SER A 27 3.31 1.51 -6.37
CA SER A 27 2.62 2.74 -6.72
C SER A 27 3.06 3.96 -5.90
N LEU A 28 3.66 3.78 -4.71
CA LEU A 28 4.25 4.88 -3.94
C LEU A 28 5.59 5.37 -4.51
N GLY A 29 6.30 4.51 -5.24
CA GLY A 29 7.63 4.81 -5.78
C GLY A 29 7.66 5.09 -7.28
N VAL A 30 6.63 4.71 -8.03
CA VAL A 30 6.58 4.91 -9.49
C VAL A 30 6.46 6.40 -9.81
N GLU A 31 7.26 6.90 -10.75
CA GLU A 31 7.21 8.28 -11.26
C GLU A 31 5.93 8.46 -12.12
N PRO A 32 4.93 9.26 -11.69
CA PRO A 32 3.62 9.29 -12.37
C PRO A 32 3.66 9.81 -13.81
N GLY A 33 4.57 10.74 -14.13
CA GLY A 33 4.71 11.30 -15.48
C GLY A 33 5.36 10.30 -16.43
N THR A 34 6.49 9.71 -16.06
CA THR A 34 7.15 8.68 -16.89
C THR A 34 6.25 7.46 -17.10
N TRP A 35 5.48 7.07 -16.08
CA TRP A 35 4.49 6.00 -16.22
C TRP A 35 3.34 6.41 -17.15
N ALA A 36 2.83 7.64 -17.04
CA ALA A 36 1.78 8.13 -17.92
C ALA A 36 2.23 8.23 -19.38
N GLU A 37 3.46 8.66 -19.63
CA GLU A 37 4.05 8.73 -20.97
C GLU A 37 4.23 7.34 -21.61
N SER A 38 4.58 6.32 -20.82
CA SER A 38 4.79 4.96 -21.35
C SER A 38 3.49 4.22 -21.62
N VAL A 39 2.44 4.50 -20.85
CA VAL A 39 1.13 3.84 -20.96
C VAL A 39 0.16 4.60 -21.87
N GLY A 40 0.17 5.93 -21.80
CA GLY A 40 -0.72 6.84 -22.55
C GLY A 40 -2.15 6.90 -22.01
N ALA A 41 -2.82 5.75 -21.91
CA ALA A 41 -4.18 5.63 -21.42
C ALA A 41 -4.44 4.30 -20.70
N VAL A 42 -5.36 4.30 -19.75
CA VAL A 42 -5.74 3.10 -18.99
C VAL A 42 -7.21 2.79 -19.22
N MET A 43 -7.50 1.53 -19.57
CA MET A 43 -8.86 1.00 -19.57
C MET A 43 -9.12 0.30 -18.23
N MET A 44 -10.24 0.62 -17.58
CA MET A 44 -10.66 -0.09 -16.37
C MET A 44 -12.19 -0.14 -16.25
N PRO A 45 -12.76 -1.03 -15.42
CA PRO A 45 -14.19 -1.01 -15.13
C PRO A 45 -14.67 0.35 -14.60
N ALA A 46 -15.83 0.79 -15.05
CA ALA A 46 -16.45 2.05 -14.65
C ALA A 46 -16.59 2.16 -13.12
N GLU A 47 -16.91 1.05 -12.44
CA GLU A 47 -17.02 1.02 -10.98
C GLU A 47 -15.67 1.25 -10.28
N GLU A 48 -14.58 0.70 -10.81
CA GLU A 48 -13.25 0.88 -10.22
C GLU A 48 -12.79 2.34 -10.42
N ARG A 49 -13.08 2.93 -11.58
CA ARG A 49 -12.84 4.35 -11.81
C ARG A 49 -13.71 5.23 -10.90
N LEU A 50 -14.96 4.86 -10.65
CA LEU A 50 -15.81 5.58 -9.71
C LEU A 50 -15.21 5.57 -8.30
N TRP A 51 -14.75 4.42 -7.81
CA TRP A 51 -14.11 4.33 -6.50
C TRP A 51 -12.80 5.09 -6.41
N ASP A 52 -12.00 5.08 -7.47
CA ASP A 52 -10.79 5.90 -7.58
C ASP A 52 -11.09 7.40 -7.46
N LEU A 53 -12.13 7.88 -8.13
CA LEU A 53 -12.55 9.28 -8.07
C LEU A 53 -13.18 9.65 -6.73
N VAL A 54 -13.95 8.74 -6.12
CA VAL A 54 -14.50 8.93 -4.76
C VAL A 54 -13.35 9.04 -3.75
N PHE A 55 -12.31 8.20 -3.89
CA PHE A 55 -11.11 8.31 -3.08
C PHE A 55 -10.40 9.66 -3.30
N GLU A 56 -10.20 10.06 -4.55
CA GLU A 56 -9.60 11.35 -4.89
C GLU A 56 -10.40 12.54 -4.32
N TRP A 57 -11.73 12.50 -4.43
CA TRP A 57 -12.62 13.49 -3.83
C TRP A 57 -12.47 13.56 -2.30
N ARG A 58 -12.36 12.40 -1.63
CA ARG A 58 -12.10 12.36 -0.18
C ARG A 58 -10.77 13.01 0.17
N LEU A 59 -9.73 12.82 -0.64
CA LEU A 59 -8.40 13.44 -0.44
C LEU A 59 -8.49 14.97 -0.42
N TYR A 60 -9.27 15.56 -1.33
CA TYR A 60 -9.44 17.02 -1.41
C TYR A 60 -10.41 17.57 -0.35
N GLY A 61 -11.50 16.86 -0.08
CA GLY A 61 -12.54 17.30 0.86
C GLY A 61 -12.29 16.95 2.33
N GLY A 62 -11.26 16.15 2.64
CA GLY A 62 -10.97 15.67 3.99
C GLY A 62 -12.04 14.71 4.55
N TYR A 63 -12.87 14.11 3.69
CA TYR A 63 -14.01 13.31 4.13
C TYR A 63 -13.58 11.93 4.64
N ARG A 64 -13.78 11.70 5.95
CA ARG A 64 -13.35 10.48 6.67
C ARG A 64 -11.90 10.11 6.35
N LEU A 65 -11.02 11.10 6.26
CA LEU A 65 -9.59 10.85 6.18
C LEU A 65 -9.00 10.73 7.59
N PRO A 66 -7.98 9.88 7.77
CA PRO A 66 -7.23 9.86 9.01
C PRO A 66 -6.50 11.19 9.23
N PRO A 67 -6.33 11.63 10.49
CA PRO A 67 -5.54 12.82 10.78
C PRO A 67 -4.11 12.63 10.25
N GLY A 68 -3.55 13.69 9.65
CA GLY A 68 -2.20 13.69 9.07
C GLY A 68 -2.11 13.28 7.60
N LEU A 69 -3.15 12.68 7.01
CA LEU A 69 -3.23 12.53 5.55
C LEU A 69 -3.79 13.82 4.95
N SER A 70 -2.96 14.54 4.21
CA SER A 70 -3.32 15.76 3.49
C SER A 70 -2.60 15.77 2.15
N VAL A 71 -3.27 16.26 1.12
CA VAL A 71 -2.75 16.33 -0.24
C VAL A 71 -2.86 17.75 -0.77
N ASP A 72 -2.03 18.09 -1.75
CA ASP A 72 -2.19 19.34 -2.48
C ASP A 72 -3.39 19.22 -3.42
N THR A 73 -4.13 20.29 -3.63
CA THR A 73 -5.31 20.24 -4.50
C THR A 73 -4.94 20.83 -5.86
N PRO A 74 -4.84 20.02 -6.94
CA PRO A 74 -4.56 20.57 -8.26
C PRO A 74 -5.67 21.54 -8.70
N PRO A 75 -5.34 22.70 -9.30
CA PRO A 75 -6.34 23.69 -9.68
C PRO A 75 -7.42 23.13 -10.61
N GLY A 76 -8.70 23.39 -10.30
CA GLY A 76 -9.85 22.95 -11.09
C GLY A 76 -10.18 21.45 -10.99
N ARG A 77 -9.26 20.64 -10.45
CA ARG A 77 -9.43 19.18 -10.36
C ARG A 77 -10.58 18.74 -9.45
N PRO A 78 -10.85 19.34 -8.28
CA PRO A 78 -12.01 18.96 -7.47
C PRO A 78 -13.34 19.02 -8.22
N LEU A 79 -13.57 20.09 -8.98
CA LEU A 79 -14.78 20.25 -9.78
C LEU A 79 -14.85 19.21 -10.91
N GLN A 80 -13.72 18.92 -11.55
CA GLN A 80 -13.64 17.85 -12.56
C GLN A 80 -13.99 16.49 -11.95
N VAL A 81 -13.42 16.15 -10.78
CA VAL A 81 -13.71 14.91 -10.07
C VAL A 81 -15.19 14.80 -9.72
N GLU A 82 -15.82 15.86 -9.21
CA GLU A 82 -17.25 15.85 -8.91
C GLU A 82 -18.12 15.62 -10.16
N ASN A 83 -17.75 16.23 -11.29
CA ASN A 83 -18.45 16.00 -12.56
C ASN A 83 -18.28 14.57 -13.07
N LEU A 84 -17.07 14.01 -12.99
CA LEU A 84 -16.80 12.63 -13.39
C LEU A 84 -17.53 11.63 -12.48
N ILE A 85 -17.60 11.88 -11.17
CA ILE A 85 -18.40 11.08 -10.24
C ILE A 85 -19.88 11.14 -10.62
N ARG A 86 -20.40 12.32 -10.95
CA ARG A 86 -21.78 12.51 -11.38
C ARG A 86 -22.09 11.68 -12.63
N GLU A 87 -21.24 11.77 -13.66
CA GLU A 87 -21.40 11.04 -14.92
C GLU A 87 -21.32 9.52 -14.72
N LEU A 88 -20.32 9.04 -13.98
CA LEU A 88 -20.15 7.61 -13.73
C LEU A 88 -21.24 7.05 -12.83
N SER A 89 -21.66 7.78 -11.80
CA SER A 89 -22.76 7.33 -10.94
C SER A 89 -24.08 7.27 -11.71
N GLU A 90 -24.37 8.23 -12.58
CA GLU A 90 -25.53 8.18 -13.47
C GLU A 90 -25.45 6.99 -14.43
N GLY A 91 -24.28 6.76 -15.03
CA GLY A 91 -24.05 5.60 -15.90
C GLY A 91 -24.18 4.26 -15.18
N ILE A 92 -23.73 4.15 -13.94
CA ILE A 92 -23.70 2.87 -13.19
C ILE A 92 -25.02 2.62 -12.47
N PHE A 93 -25.57 3.60 -11.78
CA PHE A 93 -26.76 3.45 -10.92
C PHE A 93 -28.05 3.94 -11.59
N GLY A 94 -27.97 4.65 -12.72
CA GLY A 94 -29.13 5.24 -13.40
C GLY A 94 -29.57 6.58 -12.82
N GLU A 95 -28.79 7.14 -11.89
CA GLU A 95 -29.04 8.43 -11.25
C GLU A 95 -27.74 9.08 -10.77
N CYS A 96 -27.70 10.41 -10.71
CA CYS A 96 -26.57 11.15 -10.16
C CYS A 96 -26.51 10.98 -8.64
N ILE A 97 -25.42 10.41 -8.13
CA ILE A 97 -25.24 10.19 -6.69
C ILE A 97 -24.22 11.18 -6.14
N ALA A 98 -24.57 11.84 -5.04
CA ALA A 98 -23.70 12.83 -4.43
C ALA A 98 -22.39 12.18 -3.92
N PRO A 99 -21.22 12.82 -4.11
CA PRO A 99 -19.93 12.25 -3.74
C PRO A 99 -19.82 11.79 -2.27
N HIS A 100 -20.42 12.55 -1.34
CA HIS A 100 -20.39 12.21 0.09
C HIS A 100 -21.17 10.93 0.42
N VAL A 101 -22.23 10.60 -0.33
CA VAL A 101 -23.00 9.35 -0.16
C VAL A 101 -22.17 8.17 -0.66
N LEU A 102 -21.50 8.30 -1.81
CA LEU A 102 -20.60 7.27 -2.34
C LEU A 102 -19.39 7.06 -1.41
N ALA A 103 -18.80 8.15 -0.89
CA ALA A 103 -17.70 8.09 0.06
C ALA A 103 -18.11 7.40 1.37
N GLU A 104 -19.33 7.65 1.85
CA GLU A 104 -19.88 6.98 3.02
C GLU A 104 -20.13 5.50 2.74
N ALA A 105 -20.74 5.14 1.61
CA ALA A 105 -20.95 3.76 1.23
C ALA A 105 -19.63 2.99 1.11
N HIS A 106 -18.62 3.59 0.50
CA HIS A 106 -17.27 3.05 0.44
C HIS A 106 -16.69 2.79 1.85
N HIS A 107 -16.91 3.71 2.79
CA HIS A 107 -16.50 3.54 4.18
C HIS A 107 -17.25 2.40 4.88
N VAL A 108 -18.57 2.27 4.64
CA VAL A 108 -19.37 1.17 5.18
C VAL A 108 -18.88 -0.16 4.62
N LEU A 109 -18.70 -0.29 3.31
CA LEU A 109 -18.23 -1.52 2.65
C LEU A 109 -16.91 -2.04 3.24
N HIS A 110 -15.98 -1.14 3.59
CA HIS A 110 -14.70 -1.52 4.20
C HIS A 110 -14.78 -1.85 5.71
N ASN A 111 -15.89 -1.52 6.38
CA ASN A 111 -16.08 -1.78 7.82
C ASN A 111 -17.21 -2.76 8.11
N LEU A 112 -17.74 -3.46 7.10
CA LEU A 112 -18.83 -4.43 7.25
C LEU A 112 -18.56 -5.51 8.29
N TRP A 113 -17.30 -5.88 8.49
CA TRP A 113 -16.88 -6.90 9.45
C TRP A 113 -16.03 -6.35 10.60
N CYS A 114 -15.93 -5.02 10.73
CA CYS A 114 -15.06 -4.37 11.69
C CYS A 114 -15.86 -3.51 12.69
N PRO A 115 -15.70 -3.73 14.01
CA PRO A 115 -16.20 -2.79 15.01
C PRO A 115 -15.58 -1.39 14.82
N PRO A 116 -16.27 -0.30 15.19
CA PRO A 116 -17.57 -0.27 15.86
C PRO A 116 -18.77 -0.32 14.91
N LEU A 117 -18.55 -0.40 13.58
CA LEU A 117 -19.63 -0.37 12.60
C LEU A 117 -20.38 -1.71 12.55
N ALA A 118 -19.65 -2.81 12.65
CA ALA A 118 -20.19 -4.15 12.82
C ALA A 118 -20.26 -4.53 14.30
N GLN A 119 -21.43 -4.97 14.78
CA GLN A 119 -21.54 -5.61 16.10
C GLN A 119 -20.85 -6.99 16.06
N GLU A 120 -20.07 -7.33 17.09
CA GLU A 120 -19.26 -8.56 17.15
C GLU A 120 -20.04 -9.84 16.80
N GLY A 121 -19.34 -10.78 16.14
CA GLY A 121 -19.80 -12.16 15.97
C GLY A 121 -20.60 -12.41 14.68
N VAL A 122 -19.90 -12.50 13.55
CA VAL A 122 -20.45 -13.17 12.36
C VAL A 122 -19.69 -14.47 12.16
N GLY A 123 -20.37 -15.61 12.38
CA GLY A 123 -19.85 -16.90 11.97
C GLY A 123 -19.56 -16.91 10.46
N VAL A 124 -18.56 -17.67 10.04
CA VAL A 124 -18.15 -17.78 8.63
C VAL A 124 -19.26 -18.50 7.84
N GLY A 125 -19.69 -17.96 6.70
CA GLY A 125 -20.73 -18.56 5.84
C GLY A 125 -21.06 -17.72 4.61
N LEU A 126 -21.76 -18.31 3.63
CA LEU A 126 -22.08 -17.67 2.34
C LEU A 126 -22.94 -16.39 2.47
N ASP A 127 -23.70 -16.26 3.56
CA ASP A 127 -24.54 -15.11 3.89
C ASP A 127 -23.89 -14.15 4.91
N ALA A 128 -22.58 -14.29 5.17
CA ALA A 128 -21.86 -13.46 6.14
C ALA A 128 -22.00 -11.96 5.86
N PHE A 129 -22.01 -11.54 4.59
CA PHE A 129 -22.24 -10.16 4.22
C PHE A 129 -23.68 -9.72 4.56
N SER A 130 -24.70 -10.46 4.12
CA SER A 130 -26.10 -10.09 4.36
C SER A 130 -26.47 -10.10 5.84
N ARG A 131 -25.76 -10.89 6.66
CA ARG A 131 -25.83 -10.79 8.13
C ARG A 131 -25.11 -9.56 8.67
N ALA A 132 -23.91 -9.27 8.18
CA ALA A 132 -23.14 -8.08 8.55
C ALA A 132 -23.93 -6.79 8.26
N SER A 133 -24.51 -6.68 7.07
CA SER A 133 -25.35 -5.54 6.67
C SER A 133 -26.56 -5.32 7.59
N ARG A 134 -27.20 -6.42 8.06
CA ARG A 134 -28.32 -6.36 9.01
C ARG A 134 -27.90 -5.94 10.43
N ARG A 135 -26.62 -6.09 10.77
CA ARG A 135 -26.05 -5.77 12.08
C ARG A 135 -25.25 -4.47 12.10
N LEU A 136 -25.20 -3.77 10.97
CA LEU A 136 -24.61 -2.45 10.91
C LEU A 136 -25.36 -1.50 11.85
N ASP A 137 -24.60 -0.75 12.63
CA ASP A 137 -25.15 0.38 13.39
C ASP A 137 -25.40 1.56 12.44
N TRP A 138 -26.54 1.54 11.74
CA TRP A 138 -26.94 2.56 10.76
C TRP A 138 -27.08 3.97 11.36
N ILE A 139 -27.14 4.12 12.70
CA ILE A 139 -27.13 5.43 13.37
C ILE A 139 -25.77 6.13 13.16
N ARG A 140 -24.68 5.37 12.97
CA ARG A 140 -23.33 5.90 12.74
C ARG A 140 -23.03 6.20 11.27
N VAL A 141 -23.94 5.83 10.38
CA VAL A 141 -23.82 6.01 8.93
C VAL A 141 -24.51 7.31 8.53
N ARG A 142 -23.77 8.19 7.84
CA ARG A 142 -24.33 9.43 7.29
C ARG A 142 -25.23 9.08 6.10
N ASP A 143 -26.33 9.80 5.94
CA ASP A 143 -27.29 9.54 4.84
C ASP A 143 -27.71 8.07 4.75
N SER A 144 -27.89 7.42 5.92
CA SER A 144 -28.00 5.96 6.07
C SER A 144 -28.97 5.31 5.12
N ARG A 145 -30.17 5.89 4.94
CA ARG A 145 -31.16 5.39 3.97
C ARG A 145 -30.59 5.32 2.55
N ARG A 146 -29.95 6.40 2.10
CA ARG A 146 -29.42 6.51 0.73
C ARG A 146 -28.21 5.60 0.53
N VAL A 147 -27.35 5.51 1.55
CA VAL A 147 -26.20 4.59 1.58
C VAL A 147 -26.66 3.14 1.54
N GLN A 148 -27.72 2.80 2.28
CA GLN A 148 -28.30 1.46 2.27
C GLN A 148 -28.85 1.11 0.88
N GLU A 149 -29.69 1.98 0.29
CA GLU A 149 -30.22 1.82 -1.06
C GLU A 149 -29.09 1.60 -2.10
N LEU A 150 -28.01 2.38 -2.00
CA LEU A 150 -26.84 2.22 -2.87
C LEU A 150 -26.14 0.87 -2.69
N ILE A 151 -25.85 0.46 -1.45
CA ILE A 151 -25.15 -0.80 -1.17
C ILE A 151 -26.00 -2.01 -1.61
N GLU A 152 -27.32 -1.94 -1.42
CA GLU A 152 -28.25 -2.95 -1.92
C GLU A 152 -28.21 -3.02 -3.46
N ALA A 153 -28.34 -1.87 -4.14
CA ALA A 153 -28.27 -1.81 -5.61
C ALA A 153 -26.92 -2.32 -6.15
N TYR A 154 -25.80 -1.90 -5.55
CA TYR A 154 -24.45 -2.33 -5.93
C TYR A 154 -24.25 -3.85 -5.85
N ARG A 155 -24.97 -4.54 -4.96
CA ARG A 155 -24.80 -5.98 -4.73
C ARG A 155 -25.84 -6.85 -5.42
N GLU A 156 -27.07 -6.36 -5.49
CA GLU A 156 -28.23 -7.19 -5.85
C GLU A 156 -28.78 -6.84 -7.23
N ASP A 157 -28.51 -5.64 -7.76
CA ASP A 157 -28.95 -5.27 -9.11
C ASP A 157 -27.91 -5.69 -10.16
N GLU A 158 -28.25 -6.74 -10.91
CA GLU A 158 -27.46 -7.23 -12.04
C GLU A 158 -27.18 -6.14 -13.08
N ARG A 159 -28.10 -5.20 -13.30
CA ARG A 159 -27.92 -4.11 -14.27
C ARG A 159 -26.86 -3.13 -13.78
N VAL A 160 -26.85 -2.82 -12.48
CA VAL A 160 -25.81 -1.98 -11.86
C VAL A 160 -24.45 -2.65 -12.03
N PHE A 161 -24.35 -3.95 -11.70
CA PHE A 161 -23.11 -4.71 -11.89
C PHE A 161 -22.64 -4.67 -13.35
N ARG A 162 -23.50 -5.03 -14.32
CA ARG A 162 -23.13 -5.03 -15.75
C ARG A 162 -22.70 -3.65 -16.27
N ARG A 163 -23.30 -2.56 -15.77
CA ARG A 163 -22.90 -1.18 -16.10
C ARG A 163 -21.57 -0.82 -15.43
N GLY A 164 -21.35 -1.22 -14.18
CA GLY A 164 -20.08 -1.08 -13.47
C GLY A 164 -18.91 -1.80 -14.14
N GLN A 165 -19.17 -2.96 -14.75
CA GLN A 165 -18.17 -3.73 -15.51
C GLN A 165 -17.84 -3.16 -16.90
N GLN A 166 -18.58 -2.15 -17.39
CA GLN A 166 -18.22 -1.54 -18.68
C GLN A 166 -16.86 -0.85 -18.56
N LEU A 167 -15.99 -1.07 -19.55
CA LEU A 167 -14.67 -0.44 -19.55
C LEU A 167 -14.79 1.04 -19.93
N VAL A 168 -14.12 1.88 -19.16
CA VAL A 168 -13.95 3.30 -19.44
C VAL A 168 -12.48 3.58 -19.79
N ASP A 169 -12.28 4.47 -20.75
CA ASP A 169 -10.95 4.94 -21.16
C ASP A 169 -10.55 6.16 -20.34
N ILE A 170 -9.34 6.13 -19.79
CA ILE A 170 -8.80 7.18 -18.94
C ILE A 170 -7.52 7.71 -19.59
N PRO A 171 -7.60 8.84 -20.31
CA PRO A 171 -6.41 9.46 -20.86
C PRO A 171 -5.54 9.99 -19.71
N LEU A 172 -4.25 9.65 -19.72
CA LEU A 172 -3.30 10.08 -18.69
C LEU A 172 -2.74 11.47 -19.03
N ASP A 173 -3.61 12.47 -19.01
CA ASP A 173 -3.25 13.86 -19.26
C ASP A 173 -2.51 14.51 -18.09
N ALA A 174 -2.13 15.78 -18.26
CA ALA A 174 -1.42 16.55 -17.23
C ALA A 174 -2.23 16.68 -15.92
N ALA A 175 -3.57 16.70 -16.00
CA ALA A 175 -4.43 16.80 -14.82
C ALA A 175 -4.47 15.48 -14.04
N GLU A 176 -4.60 14.33 -14.71
CA GLU A 176 -4.48 13.00 -14.08
C GLU A 176 -3.09 12.81 -13.46
N VAL A 177 -2.03 13.18 -14.17
CA VAL A 177 -0.66 13.08 -13.64
C VAL A 177 -0.48 13.95 -12.39
N ALA A 178 -1.01 15.18 -12.38
CA ALA A 178 -0.96 16.06 -11.22
C ALA A 178 -1.74 15.49 -10.02
N ALA A 179 -2.92 14.90 -10.27
CA ALA A 179 -3.71 14.23 -9.24
C ALA A 179 -2.97 13.02 -8.65
N LEU A 180 -2.35 12.19 -9.50
CA LEU A 180 -1.54 11.04 -9.06
C LEU A 180 -0.34 11.46 -8.22
N ARG A 181 0.39 12.50 -8.64
CA ARG A 181 1.52 13.04 -7.86
C ARG A 181 1.07 13.52 -6.48
N SER A 182 0.00 14.31 -6.43
CA SER A 182 -0.50 14.84 -5.17
C SER A 182 -0.94 13.72 -4.20
N ALA A 183 -1.70 12.74 -4.70
CA ALA A 183 -2.13 11.60 -3.91
C ALA A 183 -0.93 10.75 -3.44
N GLN A 184 0.05 10.49 -4.32
CA GLN A 184 1.26 9.74 -3.99
C GLN A 184 2.07 10.45 -2.89
N ASP A 185 2.30 11.75 -3.02
CA ASP A 185 3.10 12.53 -2.07
C ASP A 185 2.43 12.60 -0.69
N GLY A 186 1.10 12.78 -0.67
CA GLY A 186 0.32 12.71 0.55
C GLY A 186 0.38 11.35 1.24
N LEU A 187 0.24 10.26 0.48
CA LEU A 187 0.34 8.91 1.02
C LEU A 187 1.75 8.57 1.51
N ARG A 188 2.80 9.00 0.81
CA ARG A 188 4.19 8.81 1.28
C ARG A 188 4.44 9.53 2.60
N ARG A 189 3.96 10.78 2.74
CA ARG A 189 4.00 11.51 4.02
C ARG A 189 3.26 10.75 5.12
N TYR A 190 2.07 10.23 4.82
CA TYR A 190 1.26 9.50 5.79
C TYR A 190 1.88 8.16 6.22
N VAL A 191 2.38 7.37 5.26
CA VAL A 191 3.07 6.09 5.49
C VAL A 191 4.34 6.30 6.32
N GLY A 192 5.16 7.29 5.94
CA GLY A 192 6.39 7.63 6.66
C GLY A 192 6.10 8.07 8.10
N ALA A 193 5.09 8.92 8.32
CA ALA A 193 4.70 9.37 9.66
C ALA A 193 4.17 8.24 10.57
N ARG A 194 3.55 7.20 9.99
CA ARG A 194 3.11 6.01 10.74
C ARG A 194 4.23 5.03 11.08
N GLY A 195 5.42 5.21 10.53
CA GLY A 195 6.49 4.21 10.63
C GLY A 195 6.12 2.89 9.96
N THR A 196 5.20 2.92 8.99
CA THR A 196 4.85 1.72 8.22
C THR A 196 5.97 1.42 7.22
N VAL A 197 6.41 0.16 7.20
CA VAL A 197 7.49 -0.30 6.34
C VAL A 197 6.91 -0.92 5.07
N VAL A 198 7.42 -0.55 3.90
CA VAL A 198 7.03 -1.19 2.64
C VAL A 198 7.95 -2.38 2.37
N GLU A 199 7.37 -3.55 2.22
CA GLU A 199 8.08 -4.73 1.74
C GLU A 199 8.30 -4.61 0.23
N VAL A 200 9.53 -4.82 -0.20
CA VAL A 200 9.93 -4.66 -1.58
C VAL A 200 10.70 -5.88 -2.08
N ASN A 201 10.27 -6.35 -3.25
CA ASN A 201 10.82 -7.51 -3.93
C ASN A 201 11.31 -7.08 -5.33
N PRO A 202 12.57 -6.58 -5.44
CA PRO A 202 13.10 -6.00 -6.69
C PRO A 202 12.88 -6.86 -7.94
N SER A 203 13.24 -8.15 -7.91
CA SER A 203 13.10 -9.04 -9.08
C SER A 203 11.65 -9.24 -9.51
N SER A 204 10.74 -9.47 -8.55
CA SER A 204 9.29 -9.61 -8.79
C SER A 204 8.72 -8.31 -9.39
N ASN A 205 9.10 -7.14 -8.84
CA ASN A 205 8.68 -5.84 -9.36
C ASN A 205 9.14 -5.60 -10.81
N LEU A 206 10.36 -5.99 -11.15
CA LEU A 206 10.90 -5.90 -12.51
C LEU A 206 10.13 -6.78 -13.49
N LEU A 207 9.84 -8.02 -13.09
CA LEU A 207 9.21 -9.02 -13.96
C LEU A 207 7.70 -8.80 -14.14
N ILE A 208 6.99 -8.39 -13.09
CA ILE A 208 5.53 -8.17 -13.14
C ILE A 208 5.21 -6.75 -13.65
N GLY A 209 6.02 -5.75 -13.26
CA GLY A 209 5.74 -4.34 -13.53
C GLY A 209 6.23 -3.82 -14.89
N ASN A 210 6.86 -4.66 -15.71
CA ASN A 210 7.58 -4.25 -16.94
C ASN A 210 8.53 -3.06 -16.69
N LEU A 211 9.12 -3.00 -15.50
CA LEU A 211 10.06 -1.95 -15.10
C LEU A 211 11.43 -2.29 -15.70
N LEU A 212 11.57 -2.17 -17.02
CA LEU A 212 12.75 -2.65 -17.75
C LEU A 212 14.04 -1.87 -17.43
N ASP A 213 13.93 -0.71 -16.78
CA ASP A 213 15.08 0.12 -16.42
C ASP A 213 15.36 0.14 -14.92
N LEU A 214 16.40 -0.58 -14.51
CA LEU A 214 16.92 -0.61 -13.15
C LEU A 214 17.32 0.78 -12.62
N ARG A 215 17.69 1.73 -13.50
CA ARG A 215 18.11 3.09 -13.08
C ARG A 215 16.95 3.90 -12.51
N ASN A 216 15.74 3.61 -12.96
CA ASN A 216 14.51 4.28 -12.54
C ASN A 216 13.67 3.39 -11.62
N HIS A 217 14.33 2.45 -10.92
CA HIS A 217 13.62 1.53 -10.05
C HIS A 217 12.80 2.34 -9.02
N PRO A 218 11.48 2.11 -8.87
CA PRO A 218 10.58 2.86 -7.97
C PRO A 218 11.08 3.02 -6.53
N ILE A 219 11.92 2.07 -6.10
CA ILE A 219 12.59 2.04 -4.78
C ILE A 219 13.50 3.24 -4.59
N LEU A 220 14.25 3.66 -5.61
CA LEU A 220 15.17 4.79 -5.51
C LEU A 220 14.40 6.10 -5.31
N ARG A 221 13.15 6.19 -5.78
CA ARG A 221 12.27 7.33 -5.49
C ARG A 221 11.58 7.19 -4.13
N LEU A 222 11.19 5.97 -3.76
CA LEU A 222 10.47 5.68 -2.51
C LEU A 222 11.37 5.87 -1.27
N PHE A 223 12.59 5.34 -1.33
CA PHE A 223 13.60 5.37 -0.29
C PHE A 223 14.99 5.64 -0.89
N PRO A 224 15.28 6.86 -1.35
CA PRO A 224 16.56 7.18 -2.00
C PRO A 224 17.75 7.05 -1.04
N PRO A 225 18.96 6.68 -1.52
CA PRO A 225 20.19 6.74 -0.73
C PRO A 225 20.49 8.13 -0.14
N ARG A 226 20.02 9.19 -0.82
CA ARG A 226 20.13 10.56 -0.35
C ARG A 226 18.78 11.26 -0.48
N ALA A 227 18.35 11.94 0.59
CA ALA A 227 17.11 12.70 0.55
C ALA A 227 17.20 13.85 -0.48
N GLU A 228 16.15 13.99 -1.28
CA GLU A 228 16.00 15.08 -2.25
C GLU A 228 15.24 16.25 -1.61
N ALA A 229 15.71 17.48 -1.84
CA ALA A 229 15.07 18.67 -1.29
C ALA A 229 13.69 18.87 -1.95
N GLY A 230 12.65 19.02 -1.14
CA GLY A 230 11.27 19.20 -1.61
C GLY A 230 10.54 17.92 -1.99
N ALA A 231 11.21 16.76 -1.96
CA ALA A 231 10.55 15.47 -2.13
C ALA A 231 9.81 15.05 -0.84
N PRO A 232 8.77 14.19 -0.93
CA PRO A 232 8.17 13.58 0.24
C PRO A 232 9.21 12.79 1.06
N PRO A 233 8.96 12.60 2.37
CA PRO A 233 9.88 11.85 3.21
C PRO A 233 10.10 10.44 2.66
N PRO A 234 11.31 9.89 2.80
CA PRO A 234 11.59 8.50 2.44
C PRO A 234 10.68 7.56 3.22
N VAL A 235 10.09 6.60 2.53
CA VAL A 235 9.29 5.53 3.16
C VAL A 235 10.22 4.39 3.52
N PRO A 236 10.30 3.94 4.78
CA PRO A 236 11.16 2.83 5.16
C PRO A 236 10.80 1.56 4.38
N ILE A 237 11.81 0.81 3.95
CA ILE A 237 11.61 -0.42 3.19
C ILE A 237 12.21 -1.65 3.87
N ALA A 238 11.61 -2.81 3.62
CA ALA A 238 12.16 -4.12 3.93
C ALA A 238 12.31 -4.92 2.64
N VAL A 239 13.42 -5.65 2.46
CA VAL A 239 13.67 -6.42 1.23
C VAL A 239 13.30 -7.88 1.42
N GLY A 240 12.47 -8.41 0.52
CA GLY A 240 12.08 -9.82 0.43
C GLY A 240 12.43 -10.41 -0.94
N ALA A 241 12.37 -11.74 -1.03
CA ALA A 241 12.57 -12.49 -2.27
C ALA A 241 11.24 -12.94 -2.93
N ASP A 242 10.10 -12.54 -2.35
CA ASP A 242 8.75 -12.95 -2.76
C ASP A 242 8.64 -14.48 -2.91
N ASP A 243 8.47 -14.96 -4.13
CA ASP A 243 8.49 -16.37 -4.52
C ASP A 243 9.85 -16.77 -5.16
N PRO A 244 10.86 -17.15 -4.37
CA PRO A 244 12.22 -17.38 -4.86
C PRO A 244 12.33 -18.48 -5.92
N ILE A 245 11.43 -19.47 -5.89
CA ILE A 245 11.35 -20.53 -6.90
C ILE A 245 10.82 -19.96 -8.23
N THR A 246 9.71 -19.21 -8.17
CA THR A 246 9.06 -18.62 -9.36
C THR A 246 9.99 -17.63 -10.06
N PHE A 247 10.65 -16.76 -9.28
CA PHE A 247 11.52 -15.71 -9.83
C PHE A 247 12.99 -16.15 -9.98
N SER A 248 13.32 -17.40 -9.65
CA SER A 248 14.69 -17.92 -9.67
C SER A 248 15.66 -16.96 -8.97
N THR A 249 15.31 -16.55 -7.75
CA THR A 249 16.01 -15.52 -6.98
C THR A 249 16.25 -15.96 -5.54
N PHE A 250 17.05 -15.19 -4.83
CA PHE A 250 17.34 -15.35 -3.41
C PHE A 250 17.71 -13.99 -2.83
N LEU A 251 17.65 -13.86 -1.50
CA LEU A 251 17.73 -12.56 -0.82
C LEU A 251 19.00 -11.75 -1.21
N LEU A 252 20.18 -12.40 -1.26
CA LEU A 252 21.41 -11.71 -1.68
C LEU A 252 21.31 -11.13 -3.10
N ARG A 253 20.60 -11.80 -4.01
CA ARG A 253 20.37 -11.30 -5.38
C ARG A 253 19.49 -10.05 -5.37
N GLU A 254 18.47 -9.99 -4.52
CA GLU A 254 17.62 -8.80 -4.36
C GLU A 254 18.43 -7.58 -3.90
N TYR A 255 19.31 -7.76 -2.91
CA TYR A 255 20.23 -6.70 -2.48
C TYR A 255 21.23 -6.31 -3.58
N SER A 256 21.68 -7.27 -4.39
CA SER A 256 22.56 -7.01 -5.53
C SER A 256 21.87 -6.15 -6.59
N LEU A 257 20.59 -6.42 -6.89
CA LEU A 257 19.78 -5.60 -7.80
C LEU A 257 19.62 -4.16 -7.29
N LEU A 258 19.40 -3.97 -5.99
CA LEU A 258 19.36 -2.63 -5.39
C LEU A 258 20.70 -1.90 -5.48
N HIS A 259 21.79 -2.63 -5.24
CA HIS A 259 23.14 -2.10 -5.38
C HIS A 259 23.39 -1.63 -6.81
N GLU A 260 23.12 -2.48 -7.80
CA GLU A 260 23.30 -2.15 -9.22
C GLU A 260 22.41 -0.97 -9.67
N ALA A 261 21.14 -0.95 -9.24
CA ALA A 261 20.22 0.14 -9.50
C ALA A 261 20.76 1.48 -8.97
N ALA A 262 21.17 1.51 -7.69
CA ALA A 262 21.70 2.73 -7.08
C ALA A 262 23.04 3.17 -7.69
N ARG A 263 23.95 2.23 -7.97
CA ARG A 263 25.22 2.55 -8.66
C ARG A 263 24.99 3.10 -10.06
N SER A 264 24.04 2.54 -10.79
CA SER A 264 23.67 2.99 -12.14
C SER A 264 22.96 4.34 -12.14
N ALA A 265 22.29 4.69 -11.04
CA ALA A 265 21.72 6.02 -10.81
C ALA A 265 22.78 7.08 -10.39
N GLY A 266 24.04 6.69 -10.22
CA GLY A 266 25.17 7.60 -9.98
C GLY A 266 25.58 7.77 -8.52
N TYR A 267 24.98 7.04 -7.57
CA TYR A 267 25.37 7.09 -6.16
C TYR A 267 26.75 6.45 -5.95
N SER A 268 27.56 7.02 -5.06
CA SER A 268 28.88 6.47 -4.73
C SER A 268 28.78 5.14 -3.99
N GLU A 269 29.81 4.30 -4.09
CA GLU A 269 29.82 2.99 -3.42
C GLU A 269 29.59 3.09 -1.91
N ARG A 270 30.16 4.12 -1.27
CA ARG A 270 29.95 4.38 0.15
C ARG A 270 28.49 4.68 0.48
N GLU A 271 27.85 5.57 -0.26
CA GLU A 271 26.44 5.93 -0.06
C GLU A 271 25.54 4.69 -0.23
N VAL A 272 25.81 3.87 -1.25
CA VAL A 272 25.04 2.65 -1.51
C VAL A 272 25.21 1.63 -0.38
N HIS A 273 26.44 1.43 0.13
CA HIS A 273 26.67 0.52 1.26
C HIS A 273 26.00 0.99 2.56
N GLU A 274 26.09 2.28 2.88
CA GLU A 274 25.41 2.86 4.04
C GLU A 274 23.88 2.70 3.91
N TRP A 275 23.32 3.02 2.74
CA TRP A 275 21.90 2.86 2.44
C TRP A 275 21.42 1.41 2.55
N LEU A 276 22.12 0.46 1.92
CA LEU A 276 21.76 -0.97 2.00
C LEU A 276 21.88 -1.51 3.43
N SER A 277 22.82 -1.01 4.22
CA SER A 277 22.92 -1.34 5.65
C SER A 277 21.70 -0.84 6.43
N THR A 278 21.22 0.37 6.15
CA THR A 278 19.97 0.89 6.72
C THR A 278 18.77 0.05 6.31
N VAL A 279 18.64 -0.28 5.02
CA VAL A 279 17.56 -1.15 4.51
C VAL A 279 17.57 -2.52 5.20
N ARG A 280 18.76 -3.11 5.38
CA ARG A 280 18.93 -4.37 6.10
C ARG A 280 18.47 -4.26 7.55
N GLN A 281 18.86 -3.17 8.24
CA GLN A 281 18.45 -2.94 9.62
C GLN A 281 16.92 -2.77 9.72
N THR A 282 16.32 -1.95 8.85
CA THR A 282 14.86 -1.79 8.77
C THR A 282 14.15 -3.12 8.50
N SER A 283 14.68 -3.95 7.58
CA SER A 283 14.14 -5.28 7.30
C SER A 283 14.13 -6.18 8.55
N MET A 284 15.19 -6.11 9.35
CA MET A 284 15.29 -6.85 10.60
C MET A 284 14.33 -6.30 11.66
N ASP A 285 14.22 -4.99 11.81
CA ASP A 285 13.39 -4.36 12.84
C ASP A 285 11.89 -4.48 12.55
N ALA A 286 11.51 -4.55 11.27
CA ALA A 286 10.13 -4.69 10.82
C ALA A 286 9.58 -6.12 10.89
N ARG A 287 10.35 -7.08 11.42
CA ARG A 287 9.90 -8.48 11.53
C ARG A 287 8.81 -8.63 12.59
N PHE A 288 7.87 -9.54 12.36
CA PHE A 288 6.82 -9.88 13.33
C PHE A 288 7.29 -10.91 14.37
N THR A 289 8.49 -10.74 14.91
CA THR A 289 9.02 -11.56 15.99
C THR A 289 9.35 -10.67 17.19
N THR A 290 9.61 -11.28 18.35
CA THR A 290 10.05 -10.51 19.51
C THR A 290 11.34 -9.72 19.20
N PRO A 291 11.54 -8.56 19.83
CA PRO A 291 12.79 -7.82 19.71
C PRO A 291 13.98 -8.75 19.97
N TRP A 292 14.81 -8.91 18.94
CA TRP A 292 16.05 -9.64 18.98
C TRP A 292 17.04 -8.67 19.62
N HIS A 293 17.14 -8.78 20.94
CA HIS A 293 18.21 -8.18 21.74
C HIS A 293 19.24 -9.27 22.01
N PRO A 294 20.12 -9.57 21.06
CA PRO A 294 21.19 -10.50 21.37
C PRO A 294 22.14 -9.76 22.32
N SER A 295 22.43 -10.35 23.47
CA SER A 295 23.57 -9.88 24.24
C SER A 295 24.85 -10.24 23.47
N ALA A 296 25.92 -9.47 23.68
CA ALA A 296 27.23 -9.82 23.12
C ALA A 296 27.62 -11.28 23.46
N GLU A 297 27.21 -11.75 24.64
CA GLU A 297 27.35 -13.16 25.06
C GLU A 297 26.59 -14.12 24.14
N ARG A 298 25.30 -13.87 23.87
CA ARG A 298 24.49 -14.73 23.01
C ARG A 298 24.98 -14.75 21.55
N MET A 299 25.43 -13.60 21.04
CA MET A 299 26.07 -13.55 19.71
C MET A 299 27.38 -14.35 19.67
N THR A 300 28.15 -14.32 20.77
CA THR A 300 29.41 -15.06 20.87
C THR A 300 29.15 -16.56 20.94
N GLU A 301 28.14 -17.00 21.70
CA GLU A 301 27.71 -18.41 21.75
C GLU A 301 27.24 -18.90 20.37
N ASP A 302 26.35 -18.16 19.70
CA ASP A 302 25.86 -18.53 18.37
C ASP A 302 27.00 -18.60 17.33
N LEU A 303 27.98 -17.68 17.42
CA LEU A 303 29.15 -17.68 16.53
C LEU A 303 30.07 -18.87 16.82
N LEU A 304 30.29 -19.22 18.09
CA LEU A 304 31.09 -20.37 18.50
C LEU A 304 30.43 -21.69 18.09
N ASP A 305 29.11 -21.80 18.17
CA ASP A 305 28.35 -22.97 17.71
C ASP A 305 28.43 -23.12 16.19
N ALA A 306 28.25 -22.02 15.44
CA ALA A 306 28.41 -22.03 13.98
C ALA A 306 29.85 -22.41 13.56
N LEU A 307 30.86 -21.89 14.28
CA LEU A 307 32.26 -22.23 14.05
C LEU A 307 32.55 -23.70 14.40
N GLY A 308 31.96 -24.22 15.49
CA GLY A 308 32.05 -25.62 15.90
C GLY A 308 31.45 -26.58 14.87
N ALA A 309 30.27 -26.23 14.35
CA ALA A 309 29.61 -26.97 13.27
C ALA A 309 30.43 -26.95 11.97
N PHE A 310 30.96 -25.79 11.60
CA PHE A 310 31.83 -25.64 10.42
C PHE A 310 33.12 -26.45 10.54
N THR A 311 33.73 -26.45 11.73
CA THR A 311 35.00 -27.16 12.01
C THR A 311 34.82 -28.64 12.36
N ARG A 312 33.58 -29.15 12.42
CA ARG A 312 33.21 -30.52 12.84
C ARG A 312 33.85 -30.96 14.15
N ARG A 313 34.00 -30.04 15.11
CA ARG A 313 34.47 -30.39 16.46
C ARG A 313 33.28 -30.75 17.34
N PRO A 314 33.30 -31.88 18.09
CA PRO A 314 32.23 -32.18 19.03
C PRO A 314 32.23 -31.15 20.16
N LEU A 315 31.07 -30.53 20.41
CA LEU A 315 30.86 -29.59 21.51
C LEU A 315 31.04 -30.34 22.84
N GLY A 316 32.16 -30.09 23.52
CA GLY A 316 32.38 -30.58 24.89
C GLY A 316 31.48 -29.83 25.86
N HIS A 317 30.61 -30.56 26.56
CA HIS A 317 29.81 -30.05 27.67
C HIS A 317 30.66 -29.25 28.67
N LEU A 318 30.54 -27.93 28.63
CA LEU A 318 31.05 -27.05 29.68
C LEU A 318 29.90 -26.70 30.64
N GLY A 319 29.90 -27.41 31.77
CA GLY A 319 29.57 -26.83 33.09
C GLY A 319 28.13 -26.40 33.36
N SER A 320 27.42 -27.26 34.08
CA SER A 320 26.29 -26.91 34.95
C SER A 320 26.49 -25.59 35.72
N ARG A 321 25.62 -24.60 35.52
CA ARG A 321 25.51 -23.44 36.43
C ARG A 321 24.91 -23.90 37.77
N PRO A 322 25.43 -23.46 38.93
CA PRO A 322 24.78 -23.71 40.21
C PRO A 322 23.57 -22.79 40.37
N SER A 323 22.49 -23.34 40.90
CA SER A 323 21.25 -22.65 41.25
C SER A 323 21.46 -21.62 42.35
N ARG A 324 21.15 -20.35 42.08
CA ARG A 324 20.55 -19.40 43.03
C ARG A 324 19.71 -18.38 42.26
#